data_AF-A0A2H3CFB9-F1
#
_entry.id   AF-A0A2H3CFB9-F1
#
_cell.length_a   1.000
_cell.length_b   1.000
_cell.length_c   1.000
_cell.angle_alpha   90.00
_cell.angle_beta   90.00
_cell.angle_gamma   90.00
#
_symmetry.space_group_name_H-M   'P 1'
#
loop_
_entity.id
_entity.type
_entity.pdbx_description
1 polymer ?
#
loop_
_entity_poly.entity_id
_entity_poly.type
_entity_poly.pdbx_seq_one_letter_code
_entity_poly.pdbx_strand_id
1 'polypeptide(L)'
;MPRPRIDPNPASIFKFTPPGLTLELALGHKRGSWYLLFARPYRTADSREVTRLDTRNPCLKIKNLSDSGAPRFLFDLQTASGWERDGENLLDFLLLLGWGHPPVLRCPVEGYAGNDSVMEVEVLIPEHRLAHWCEACGNWESVRDEGRWIKVEQTRLPLYLCPSVRSHLLAWPPTFTRLPVLREGLDSSSAC
;
A
#
# COMPACT_ATOMS: atom_id res chain seq x y z
N MET A 1 28.61 9.34 3.25
CA MET A 1 27.16 9.08 3.19
C MET A 1 26.90 7.69 3.75
N PRO A 2 26.02 7.51 4.76
CA PRO A 2 25.66 6.18 5.24
C PRO A 2 24.97 5.43 4.10
N ARG A 3 25.47 4.25 3.74
CA ARG A 3 24.82 3.40 2.73
C ARG A 3 23.48 2.92 3.31
N PRO A 4 22.38 2.93 2.54
CA PRO A 4 21.14 2.29 2.98
C PRO A 4 21.46 0.82 3.27
N ARG A 5 21.23 0.40 4.52
CA ARG A 5 21.37 -1.00 4.92
C ARG A 5 20.33 -1.79 4.14
N ILE A 6 20.80 -2.58 3.18
CA ILE A 6 19.96 -3.53 2.44
C ILE A 6 19.48 -4.56 3.46
N ASP A 7 18.16 -4.66 3.60
CA ASP A 7 17.52 -5.53 4.56
C ASP A 7 17.85 -7.00 4.24
N PRO A 8 18.36 -7.80 5.20
CA PRO A 8 18.88 -9.14 4.95
C PRO A 8 17.83 -10.16 4.49
N ASN A 9 16.54 -9.82 4.50
CA ASN A 9 15.49 -10.71 4.00
C ASN A 9 14.57 -10.04 2.97
N PRO A 10 14.98 -9.98 1.68
CA PRO A 10 14.14 -9.46 0.60
C PRO A 10 12.88 -10.30 0.34
N ALA A 11 12.74 -11.46 1.00
CA ALA A 11 11.64 -12.40 0.76
C ALA A 11 10.36 -12.09 1.54
N SER A 12 10.31 -11.02 2.34
CA SER A 12 9.12 -10.72 3.17
C SER A 12 8.67 -9.26 3.11
N ILE A 13 7.36 -9.06 3.29
CA ILE A 13 6.75 -7.73 3.40
C ILE A 13 7.32 -7.02 4.63
N PHE A 14 7.59 -5.72 4.51
CA PHE A 14 7.91 -4.88 5.64
C PHE A 14 6.68 -4.75 6.54
N LYS A 15 6.84 -5.21 7.78
CA LYS A 15 5.80 -5.14 8.81
C LYS A 15 6.28 -4.30 9.98
N PHE A 16 5.34 -3.64 10.63
CA PHE A 16 5.58 -2.87 11.85
C PHE A 16 4.46 -3.12 12.84
N THR A 17 4.79 -3.00 14.13
CA THR A 17 3.85 -3.21 15.22
C THR A 17 3.70 -1.89 15.98
N PRO A 18 2.49 -1.30 16.01
CA PRO A 18 2.18 -0.16 16.85
C PRO A 18 2.54 -0.39 18.33
N PRO A 19 3.15 0.58 19.03
CA PRO A 19 3.37 0.47 20.46
C PRO A 19 2.05 0.22 21.20
N GLY A 20 2.01 -0.82 22.03
CA GLY A 20 0.81 -1.18 22.80
C GLY A 20 -0.25 -1.98 22.04
N LEU A 21 -0.08 -2.25 20.74
CA LEU A 21 -0.94 -3.19 20.01
C LEU A 21 -0.22 -4.51 19.73
N THR A 22 -0.99 -5.58 19.66
CA THR A 22 -0.51 -6.93 19.28
C THR A 22 -0.67 -7.21 17.79
N LEU A 23 -0.91 -6.16 17.00
CA LEU A 23 -1.26 -6.22 15.59
C LEU A 23 -0.04 -5.85 14.73
N GLU A 24 0.32 -6.76 13.82
CA GLU A 24 1.27 -6.50 12.74
C GLU A 24 0.57 -5.79 11.58
N LEU A 25 1.08 -4.62 11.21
CA LEU A 25 0.60 -3.77 10.11
C LEU A 25 1.62 -3.72 8.97
N ALA A 26 1.14 -3.38 7.77
CA ALA A 26 1.95 -3.18 6.58
C ALA A 26 1.38 -2.04 5.72
N LEU A 27 2.21 -1.47 4.85
CA LEU A 27 1.74 -0.59 3.78
C LEU A 27 1.53 -1.38 2.50
N GLY A 28 0.40 -1.15 1.85
CA GLY A 28 0.07 -1.75 0.58
C GLY A 28 -0.25 -0.71 -0.49
N HIS A 29 -0.04 -1.09 -1.74
CA HIS A 29 -0.34 -0.29 -2.91
C HIS A 29 -1.25 -1.08 -3.86
N LYS A 30 -2.44 -0.54 -4.15
CA LYS A 30 -3.46 -1.16 -5.00
C LYS A 30 -3.98 -0.13 -5.98
N ARG A 31 -3.70 -0.36 -7.27
CA ARG A 31 -4.21 0.44 -8.40
C ARG A 31 -4.02 1.96 -8.21
N GLY A 32 -2.85 2.39 -7.75
CA GLY A 32 -2.53 3.80 -7.56
C GLY A 32 -3.00 4.39 -6.23
N SER A 33 -3.58 3.58 -5.34
CA SER A 33 -4.04 3.99 -4.01
C SER A 33 -3.23 3.29 -2.92
N TRP A 34 -2.98 4.00 -1.83
CA TRP A 34 -2.16 3.58 -0.70
C TRP A 34 -3.04 3.19 0.48
N TYR A 35 -2.69 2.11 1.16
CA TYR A 35 -3.49 1.57 2.25
C TYR A 35 -2.60 1.19 3.44
N LEU A 36 -3.12 1.42 4.63
CA LEU A 36 -2.68 0.72 5.82
C LEU A 36 -3.42 -0.61 5.90
N LEU A 37 -2.67 -1.69 6.07
CA LEU A 37 -3.19 -3.03 6.08
C LEU A 37 -2.82 -3.77 7.35
N PHE A 38 -3.65 -4.71 7.75
CA PHE A 38 -3.21 -5.82 8.57
C PHE A 38 -2.22 -6.68 7.77
N ALA A 39 -1.00 -6.87 8.29
CA ALA A 39 0.07 -7.62 7.60
C ALA A 39 -0.26 -9.10 7.39
N ARG A 40 -1.24 -9.62 8.13
CA ARG A 40 -1.81 -10.96 8.02
C ARG A 40 -3.32 -10.91 8.27
N PRO A 41 -4.08 -11.95 7.88
CA PRO A 41 -5.48 -12.07 8.28
C PRO A 41 -5.61 -12.17 9.80
N TYR A 42 -6.54 -11.40 10.38
CA TYR A 42 -6.96 -11.50 11.78
C TYR A 42 -8.42 -11.98 11.84
N ARG A 43 -8.72 -12.92 12.74
CA ARG A 43 -10.07 -13.50 12.85
C ARG A 43 -11.15 -12.50 13.25
N THR A 44 -10.75 -11.40 13.89
CA THR A 44 -11.63 -10.35 14.40
C THR A 44 -11.79 -9.18 13.43
N ALA A 45 -11.14 -9.24 12.27
CA ALA A 45 -11.21 -8.19 11.27
C ALA A 45 -11.96 -8.71 10.04
N ASP A 46 -13.00 -7.98 9.64
CA ASP A 46 -13.80 -8.32 8.45
C ASP A 46 -12.99 -8.14 7.15
N SER A 47 -11.98 -7.26 7.18
CA SER A 47 -11.11 -6.99 6.05
C SER A 47 -9.65 -6.83 6.49
N ARG A 48 -8.73 -6.99 5.52
CA ARG A 48 -7.30 -6.68 5.73
C ARG A 48 -6.99 -5.20 5.57
N GLU A 49 -7.84 -4.45 4.87
CA GLU A 49 -7.69 -3.01 4.69
C GLU A 49 -8.13 -2.32 6.00
N VAL A 50 -7.19 -1.65 6.66
CA VAL A 50 -7.50 -0.85 7.85
C VAL A 50 -8.10 0.47 7.40
N THR A 51 -7.37 1.18 6.55
CA THR A 51 -7.82 2.46 6.00
C THR A 51 -7.01 2.84 4.77
N ARG A 52 -7.62 3.65 3.89
CA ARG A 52 -6.95 4.25 2.73
C ARG A 52 -6.20 5.49 3.19
N LEU A 53 -4.96 5.66 2.76
CA LEU A 53 -4.08 6.75 3.21
C LEU A 53 -4.09 7.96 2.27
N ASP A 54 -4.34 7.75 0.98
CA ASP A 54 -4.25 8.78 -0.03
C ASP A 54 -5.59 9.44 -0.36
N THR A 55 -5.56 10.74 -0.66
CA THR A 55 -6.74 11.49 -1.09
C THR A 55 -7.15 11.11 -2.51
N ARG A 56 -8.47 11.03 -2.76
CA ARG A 56 -9.03 10.84 -4.11
C ARG A 56 -9.11 12.14 -4.92
N ASN A 57 -8.67 13.28 -4.38
CA ASN A 57 -8.87 14.58 -5.02
C ASN A 57 -8.09 14.67 -6.35
N PRO A 58 -8.76 14.62 -7.52
CA PRO A 58 -8.09 14.58 -8.82
C PRO A 58 -7.48 15.93 -9.23
N CYS A 59 -7.84 17.01 -8.53
CA CYS A 59 -7.29 18.34 -8.76
C CYS A 59 -5.88 18.49 -8.17
N LEU A 60 -5.49 17.60 -7.26
CA LEU A 60 -4.18 17.61 -6.63
C LEU A 60 -3.22 16.71 -7.41
N LYS A 61 -2.17 17.31 -7.96
CA LYS A 61 -1.15 16.60 -8.73
C LYS A 61 0.21 16.80 -8.07
N ILE A 62 0.86 15.70 -7.73
CA ILE A 62 2.26 15.66 -7.32
C ILE A 62 3.04 14.72 -8.23
N LYS A 63 4.37 14.76 -8.13
CA LYS A 63 5.21 13.72 -8.72
C LYS A 63 4.97 12.41 -7.96
N ASN A 64 4.67 11.34 -8.68
CA ASN A 64 4.48 10.01 -8.07
C ASN A 64 5.77 9.41 -7.49
N LEU A 65 6.94 9.93 -7.89
CA LEU A 65 8.25 9.49 -7.45
C LEU A 65 9.06 10.71 -7.01
N SER A 66 9.87 10.52 -5.98
CA SER A 66 10.91 11.45 -5.57
C SER A 66 12.06 11.49 -6.58
N ASP A 67 12.96 12.45 -6.42
CA ASP A 67 14.20 12.50 -7.20
C ASP A 67 15.14 11.31 -6.90
N SER A 68 14.96 10.65 -5.74
CA SER A 68 15.64 9.39 -5.38
C SER A 68 14.92 8.13 -5.92
N GLY A 69 13.78 8.29 -6.60
CA GLY A 69 12.97 7.20 -7.15
C GLY A 69 12.04 6.52 -6.13
N ALA A 70 11.89 7.07 -4.93
CA ALA A 70 10.98 6.58 -3.90
C ALA A 70 9.52 7.00 -4.20
N PRO A 71 8.52 6.14 -3.97
CA PRO A 71 7.12 6.50 -4.20
C PRO A 71 6.65 7.65 -3.32
N ARG A 72 5.86 8.55 -3.90
CA ARG A 72 5.23 9.67 -3.19
C ARG A 72 3.72 9.68 -3.41
N PHE A 73 3.00 10.09 -2.39
CA PHE A 73 1.55 10.29 -2.46
C PHE A 73 1.11 11.43 -1.53
N LEU A 74 -0.11 11.93 -1.75
CA LEU A 74 -0.75 12.91 -0.89
C LEU A 74 -1.54 12.19 0.19
N PHE A 75 -1.02 12.23 1.41
CA PHE A 75 -1.66 11.69 2.59
C PHE A 75 -2.83 12.56 3.01
N ASP A 76 -3.99 11.95 3.24
CA ASP A 76 -5.18 12.64 3.76
C ASP A 76 -5.14 12.67 5.30
N LEU A 77 -4.97 13.88 5.87
CA LEU A 77 -4.83 14.08 7.31
C LEU A 77 -6.12 13.82 8.10
N GLN A 78 -7.27 13.68 7.41
CA GLN A 78 -8.54 13.25 8.02
C GLN A 78 -8.65 11.72 8.16
N THR A 79 -7.72 10.98 7.56
CA THR A 79 -7.67 9.53 7.68
C THR A 79 -7.35 9.12 9.11
N ALA A 80 -8.13 8.19 9.65
CA ALA A 80 -7.88 7.59 10.96
C ALA A 80 -7.89 6.05 10.86
N SER A 81 -7.10 5.42 11.73
CA SER A 81 -7.11 3.98 12.00
C SER A 81 -7.93 3.62 13.24
N GLY A 82 -8.18 4.60 14.11
CA GLY A 82 -8.82 4.41 15.42
C GLY A 82 -7.84 4.00 16.53
N TRP A 83 -6.54 3.96 16.24
CA TRP A 83 -5.48 3.65 17.21
C TRP A 83 -4.60 4.85 17.56
N GLU A 84 -4.86 5.99 16.93
CA GLU A 84 -4.23 7.26 17.27
C GLU A 84 -4.57 7.64 18.72
N ARG A 85 -3.65 8.35 19.39
CA ARG A 85 -3.95 8.97 20.69
C ARG A 85 -4.76 10.25 20.49
N ASP A 86 -5.39 10.72 21.55
CA ASP A 86 -6.09 12.01 21.55
C ASP A 86 -5.15 13.14 21.07
N GLY A 87 -5.54 13.81 19.99
CA GLY A 87 -4.78 14.91 19.38
C GLY A 87 -3.69 14.47 18.40
N GLU A 88 -3.44 13.18 18.22
CA GLU A 88 -2.56 12.64 17.17
C GLU A 88 -3.37 12.29 15.92
N ASN A 89 -2.80 12.49 14.74
CA ASN A 89 -3.35 11.95 13.49
C ASN A 89 -2.58 10.69 13.05
N LEU A 90 -3.14 9.94 12.10
CA LEU A 90 -2.54 8.71 11.61
C LEU A 90 -1.13 8.94 11.01
N LEU A 91 -0.88 10.10 10.42
CA LEU A 91 0.43 10.42 9.87
C LEU A 91 1.48 10.58 10.97
N ASP A 92 1.18 11.30 12.07
CA ASP A 92 2.06 11.38 13.23
C ASP A 92 2.37 9.99 13.78
N PHE A 93 1.34 9.15 13.88
CA PHE A 93 1.49 7.76 14.27
C PHE A 93 2.47 7.00 13.35
N LEU A 94 2.33 7.10 12.03
CA LEU A 94 3.22 6.46 11.04
C LEU A 94 4.65 7.01 11.05
N LEU A 95 4.84 8.28 11.34
CA LEU A 95 6.18 8.90 11.41
C LEU A 95 6.96 8.49 12.66
N LEU A 96 6.24 8.17 13.74
CA LEU A 96 6.81 7.74 15.01
C LEU A 96 7.07 6.22 15.06
N LEU A 97 6.56 5.46 14.09
CA LEU A 97 6.76 4.01 14.00
C LEU A 97 8.21 3.66 13.67
N GLY A 98 8.84 2.89 14.56
CA GLY A 98 10.19 2.37 14.36
C GLY A 98 11.26 3.43 14.58
N TRP A 99 11.53 3.79 15.83
CA TRP A 99 12.63 4.69 16.23
C TRP A 99 13.91 4.40 15.42
N GLY A 100 14.18 5.24 14.40
CA GLY A 100 15.33 5.13 13.48
C GLY A 100 15.01 4.82 12.01
N HIS A 101 13.89 4.17 11.68
CA HIS A 101 13.51 3.76 10.32
C HIS A 101 11.99 3.84 10.06
N PRO A 102 11.42 5.06 9.96
CA PRO A 102 10.00 5.20 9.73
C PRO A 102 9.59 4.66 8.34
N PRO A 103 8.37 4.11 8.20
CA PRO A 103 7.88 3.61 6.92
C PRO A 103 7.67 4.72 5.89
N VAL A 104 7.48 5.96 6.37
CA VAL A 104 7.19 7.14 5.57
C VAL A 104 7.95 8.36 6.10
N LEU A 105 8.15 9.36 5.25
CA LEU A 105 8.64 10.70 5.63
C LEU A 105 7.72 11.78 5.12
N ARG A 106 7.58 12.86 5.90
CA ARG A 106 6.97 14.10 5.42
C ARG A 106 7.88 14.75 4.38
N CYS A 107 7.29 15.15 3.27
CA CYS A 107 7.94 16.02 2.30
C CYS A 107 7.30 17.41 2.38
N PRO A 108 8.10 18.50 2.34
CA PRO A 108 7.53 19.83 2.14
C PRO A 108 6.82 19.84 0.77
N VAL A 109 5.56 20.29 0.74
CA VAL A 109 4.83 20.37 -0.52
C VAL A 109 5.35 21.55 -1.32
N GLU A 110 6.25 21.31 -2.26
CA GLU A 110 6.71 22.36 -3.17
C GLU A 110 5.59 22.67 -4.19
N GLY A 111 5.03 23.88 -4.12
CA GLY A 111 4.08 24.38 -5.10
C GLY A 111 2.59 24.23 -4.74
N TYR A 112 2.26 23.90 -3.49
CA TYR A 112 0.88 23.82 -3.04
C TYR A 112 0.62 24.71 -1.82
N ALA A 113 0.02 25.86 -2.06
CA ALA A 113 -0.53 26.73 -1.03
C ALA A 113 -2.06 26.60 -1.10
N GLY A 114 -2.69 25.84 -0.20
CA GLY A 114 -4.16 25.93 -0.12
C GLY A 114 -4.96 24.77 0.45
N ASN A 115 -4.39 23.70 0.99
CA ASN A 115 -5.20 22.76 1.76
C ASN A 115 -4.43 22.14 2.92
N ASP A 116 -4.77 22.60 4.13
CA ASP A 116 -4.23 22.10 5.40
C ASP A 116 -4.72 20.67 5.72
N SER A 117 -5.58 20.07 4.89
CA SER A 117 -6.11 18.72 5.10
C SER A 117 -5.27 17.60 4.47
N VAL A 118 -4.18 17.92 3.75
CA VAL A 118 -3.33 16.92 3.08
C VAL A 118 -1.84 17.20 3.27
N MET A 119 -1.02 16.16 3.17
CA MET A 119 0.44 16.27 3.28
C MET A 119 1.13 15.40 2.24
N GLU A 120 2.16 15.92 1.56
CA GLU A 120 3.01 15.08 0.69
C GLU A 120 3.88 14.17 1.55
N VAL A 121 3.88 12.89 1.21
CA VAL A 121 4.58 11.85 1.95
C VAL A 121 5.38 10.98 0.98
N GLU A 122 6.63 10.71 1.34
CA GLU A 122 7.52 9.78 0.65
C GLU A 122 7.56 8.44 1.39
N VAL A 123 7.39 7.35 0.65
CA VAL A 123 7.42 5.99 1.18
C VAL A 123 8.85 5.50 1.19
N LEU A 124 9.37 5.18 2.37
CA LEU A 124 10.73 4.66 2.54
C LEU A 124 10.84 3.14 2.40
N ILE A 125 9.70 2.45 2.38
CA ILE A 125 9.65 1.01 2.15
C ILE A 125 9.92 0.73 0.67
N PRO A 126 10.95 -0.07 0.33
CA PRO A 126 11.18 -0.47 -1.06
C PRO A 126 9.98 -1.21 -1.65
N GLU A 127 9.69 -1.02 -2.95
CA GLU A 127 8.56 -1.65 -3.65
C GLU A 127 8.45 -3.16 -3.41
N HIS A 128 9.58 -3.88 -3.46
CA HIS A 128 9.63 -5.33 -3.24
C HIS A 128 9.32 -5.74 -1.80
N ARG A 129 9.12 -4.80 -0.87
CA ARG A 129 8.75 -5.02 0.54
C ARG A 129 7.39 -4.45 0.89
N LEU A 130 6.71 -3.75 -0.02
CA LEU A 130 5.31 -3.40 0.16
C LEU A 130 4.44 -4.64 0.07
N ALA A 131 3.26 -4.62 0.67
CA ALA A 131 2.24 -5.63 0.42
C ALA A 131 1.58 -5.36 -0.94
N HIS A 132 1.49 -6.38 -1.78
CA HIS A 132 0.87 -6.25 -3.10
C HIS A 132 -0.57 -6.77 -3.13
N TRP A 133 -1.36 -6.27 -4.08
CA TRP A 133 -2.72 -6.72 -4.39
C TRP A 133 -2.72 -7.63 -5.63
N CYS A 134 -3.47 -8.74 -5.61
CA CYS A 134 -3.47 -9.72 -6.67
C CYS A 134 -4.60 -9.35 -7.61
N GLU A 135 -4.25 -8.95 -8.83
CA GLU A 135 -5.22 -8.45 -9.80
C GLU A 135 -6.22 -9.51 -10.26
N ALA A 136 -5.90 -10.80 -10.07
CA ALA A 136 -6.76 -11.91 -10.47
C ALA A 136 -7.65 -12.43 -9.34
N CYS A 137 -7.12 -12.65 -8.13
CA CYS A 137 -7.90 -13.24 -7.04
C CYS A 137 -8.42 -12.22 -6.02
N GLY A 138 -8.02 -10.95 -6.14
CA GLY A 138 -8.50 -9.89 -5.28
C GLY A 138 -8.11 -10.06 -3.80
N ASN A 139 -6.95 -10.67 -3.53
CA ASN A 139 -6.42 -10.78 -2.17
C ASN A 139 -5.27 -9.79 -1.98
N TRP A 140 -4.90 -9.56 -0.72
CA TRP A 140 -3.64 -8.91 -0.33
C TRP A 140 -2.57 -9.95 0.02
N GLU A 141 -1.30 -9.64 -0.26
CA GLU A 141 -0.15 -10.47 0.13
C GLU A 141 0.02 -10.49 1.65
N SER A 142 0.35 -11.65 2.23
CA SER A 142 0.49 -11.81 3.68
C SER A 142 1.93 -12.13 4.10
N VAL A 143 2.32 -11.72 5.30
CA VAL A 143 3.63 -12.08 5.87
C VAL A 143 3.79 -13.57 6.17
N ARG A 144 2.71 -14.36 6.09
CA ARG A 144 2.73 -15.82 6.25
C ARG A 144 2.94 -16.55 4.93
N ASP A 145 2.81 -15.86 3.80
CA ASP A 145 2.93 -16.50 2.50
C ASP A 145 4.42 -16.81 2.23
N GLU A 146 4.72 -18.05 1.84
CA GLU A 146 6.09 -18.53 1.62
C GLU A 146 6.75 -17.95 0.36
N GLY A 147 6.04 -17.12 -0.42
CA GLY A 147 6.53 -16.56 -1.67
C GLY A 147 5.98 -15.17 -1.96
N ARG A 148 6.87 -14.30 -2.45
CA ARG A 148 6.51 -12.95 -2.87
C ARG A 148 5.60 -12.95 -4.09
N TRP A 149 4.75 -11.94 -4.16
CA TRP A 149 3.87 -11.75 -5.30
C TRP A 149 4.67 -11.27 -6.50
N ILE A 150 4.28 -11.77 -7.66
CA ILE A 150 5.09 -11.64 -8.87
C ILE A 150 4.54 -10.49 -9.68
N LYS A 151 5.41 -9.52 -9.96
CA LYS A 151 5.13 -8.44 -10.90
C LYS A 151 5.00 -9.03 -12.31
N VAL A 152 3.81 -8.92 -12.90
CA VAL A 152 3.53 -9.46 -14.24
C VAL A 152 3.59 -8.41 -15.34
N GLU A 153 3.38 -7.14 -15.00
CA GLU A 153 3.45 -6.06 -15.98
C GLU A 153 4.10 -4.81 -15.38
N GLN A 154 4.98 -4.19 -16.16
CA GLN A 154 5.59 -2.90 -15.85
C GLN A 154 4.81 -1.78 -16.56
N THR A 155 3.54 -1.57 -16.19
CA THR A 155 2.81 -0.36 -16.60
C THR A 155 3.04 0.78 -15.61
N ARG A 156 2.39 1.94 -15.83
CA ARG A 156 2.32 3.04 -14.87
C ARG A 156 1.80 2.60 -13.50
N LEU A 157 0.97 1.54 -13.45
CA LEU A 157 0.48 0.91 -12.22
C LEU A 157 0.91 -0.56 -12.23
N PRO A 158 1.96 -0.94 -11.48
CA PRO A 158 2.49 -2.29 -11.52
C PRO A 158 1.42 -3.31 -11.14
N LEU A 159 1.27 -4.36 -11.95
CA LEU A 159 0.31 -5.44 -11.70
C LEU A 159 1.02 -6.63 -11.07
N TYR A 160 0.40 -7.20 -10.04
CA TYR A 160 0.94 -8.31 -9.28
C TYR A 160 -0.02 -9.50 -9.27
N LEU A 161 0.53 -10.71 -9.29
CA LEU A 161 -0.21 -11.95 -9.10
C LEU A 161 0.38 -12.76 -7.94
N CYS A 162 -0.49 -13.41 -7.16
CA CYS A 162 -0.03 -14.34 -6.14
C CYS A 162 0.58 -15.61 -6.77
N PRO A 163 1.48 -16.31 -6.07
CA PRO A 163 2.14 -17.51 -6.59
C PRO A 163 1.17 -18.59 -7.08
N SER A 164 0.07 -18.82 -6.35
CA SER A 164 -0.96 -19.80 -6.73
C SER A 164 -1.56 -19.48 -8.10
N VAL A 165 -2.06 -18.25 -8.31
CA VAL A 165 -2.63 -17.84 -9.60
C VAL A 165 -1.61 -17.93 -10.72
N ARG A 166 -0.37 -17.45 -10.48
CA ARG A 166 0.69 -17.51 -11.50
C ARG A 166 0.96 -18.95 -11.93
N SER A 167 1.05 -19.89 -10.99
CA SER A 167 1.28 -21.31 -11.30
C SER A 167 0.15 -21.90 -12.15
N HIS A 168 -1.10 -21.54 -11.88
CA HIS A 168 -2.24 -21.94 -12.71
C HIS A 168 -2.17 -21.37 -14.14
N LEU A 169 -1.80 -20.10 -14.29
CA LEU A 169 -1.68 -19.45 -15.61
C LEU A 169 -0.52 -20.03 -16.44
N LEU A 170 0.57 -20.45 -15.82
CA LEU A 170 1.72 -21.07 -16.50
C LEU A 170 1.49 -22.55 -16.86
N ALA A 171 0.59 -23.23 -16.15
CA ALA A 171 0.26 -24.63 -16.41
C ALA A 171 -0.64 -24.83 -17.64
N TRP A 172 -1.19 -23.75 -18.21
CA TRP A 172 -2.09 -23.80 -19.38
C TRP A 172 -1.39 -23.17 -20.61
N PRO A 173 -1.44 -23.80 -21.80
CA PRO A 173 -0.81 -23.27 -23.01
C PRO A 173 -1.42 -21.92 -23.44
N PRO A 174 -0.68 -21.10 -24.21
CA PRO A 174 -1.02 -19.71 -24.47
C PRO A 174 -2.17 -19.60 -25.48
N THR A 175 -3.41 -19.77 -25.01
CA THR A 175 -4.61 -19.41 -25.79
C THR A 175 -5.50 -18.39 -25.10
N PHE A 176 -5.18 -17.98 -23.87
CA PHE A 176 -5.91 -16.94 -23.16
C PHE A 176 -5.08 -15.67 -22.99
N THR A 177 -4.98 -14.92 -24.08
CA THR A 177 -4.60 -13.51 -24.07
C THR A 177 -5.74 -12.72 -23.45
N ARG A 178 -5.53 -12.31 -22.18
CA ARG A 178 -6.18 -11.25 -21.39
C ARG A 178 -6.49 -11.79 -20.01
N LEU A 179 -5.75 -11.30 -19.01
CA LEU A 179 -6.22 -11.28 -17.64
C LEU A 179 -7.67 -10.76 -17.67
N PRO A 180 -8.65 -11.47 -17.09
CA PRO A 180 -9.98 -10.91 -16.96
C PRO A 180 -9.83 -9.66 -16.11
N VAL A 181 -10.06 -8.49 -16.72
CA VAL A 181 -10.37 -7.28 -15.96
C VAL A 181 -11.65 -7.65 -15.21
N LEU A 182 -11.51 -8.07 -13.95
CA LEU A 182 -12.61 -8.16 -13.01
C LEU A 182 -13.13 -6.73 -12.85
N ARG A 183 -14.08 -6.36 -13.73
CA ARG A 183 -14.98 -5.23 -13.53
C ARG A 183 -15.76 -5.57 -12.26
N GLU A 184 -15.41 -4.91 -11.16
CA GLU A 184 -16.32 -4.82 -10.02
C GLU A 184 -17.61 -4.16 -10.53
N GLY A 185 -18.73 -4.76 -10.14
CA GLY A 185 -20.06 -4.37 -10.58
C GLY A 185 -20.34 -2.90 -10.31
N LEU A 186 -20.62 -2.17 -11.38
CA LEU A 186 -21.61 -1.11 -11.35
C LEU A 186 -22.98 -1.79 -11.18
N ASP A 187 -23.34 -2.15 -9.95
CA ASP A 187 -24.75 -2.32 -9.61
C ASP A 187 -25.37 -0.93 -9.56
N SER A 188 -25.79 -0.54 -10.74
CA SER A 188 -26.92 0.35 -10.93
C SER A 188 -28.15 -0.43 -10.46
N SER A 189 -28.69 -0.03 -9.31
CA SER A 189 -30.08 -0.30 -8.94
C SER A 189 -30.59 1.01 -8.32
N SER A 190 -31.15 1.90 -9.13
CA SER A 190 -32.58 2.00 -9.41
C SER A 190 -33.35 2.69 -8.29
N ALA A 191 -33.82 3.90 -8.61
CA ALA A 191 -35.10 4.48 -8.21
C ALA A 191 -35.41 4.62 -6.70
N CYS A 192 -35.35 5.87 -6.21
CA CYS A 192 -36.52 6.72 -6.01
C CYS A 192 -36.14 8.17 -6.29
#